data_AF-A0A976QD93-F1
#
_entry.id   AF-A0A976QD93-F1
#
_cell.length_a   1.000
_cell.length_b   1.000
_cell.length_c   1.000
_cell.angle_alpha   90.00
_cell.angle_beta   90.00
_cell.angle_gamma   90.00
#
_symmetry.space_group_name_H-M   'P 1'
#
loop_
_entity.id
_entity.type
_entity.pdbx_description
1 polymer ?
#
loop_
_entity_poly.entity_id
_entity_poly.type
_entity_poly.pdbx_seq_one_letter_code
_entity_poly.pdbx_strand_id
1 'polypeptide(L)'
;MPDVRTFFSSAAAIFSCLLWASLLHAQPPLQAAVSNSVGMQMQELPAGKFRMGAGVYEVDVTLTRPFAIATHEVTQRQWIEVMHTQPWQEGGDRETTNQKLSPGIAKSNVAIGDNYPAVCVEWDTAQAFCQKLTALERATGALAADSEYRLPTEAEWEYACRAGTTTKYSFGDDASLLGDYGLFHDNSSGHAEKVGTKKPNAWGLYDMQGNAWEWCSDWLLWPAMTLSGGEDPTGPAAGTFRSLRGGSWWFSAELCESAARTMLPSYDFSLFGFRVVRSAVRQPIPADQQKALPKTLAEEKPQQSATLPKAIPLEEIEMTRDVVYGHKDGMALTFDLFRPTKNSKGLGVVYMDTGLWVSMWTPPELKLGFFKPIIDAGYTVFCVHHSSSPRYLVPEMVTDTHLALRVIEERAAEFKVDPKKLGVFGFSAGGQLALSLGMTDDAGKPLEGEERSRIVAIAVSFPVSNLRGIGNPEHPLRKGIPALRITESQAEACSPILLVRPHVPPTLVIHGTRDRFIPLVSSERLRDSLTQAGVDNELVVIPDGDHGFDSQGNREMFAAIVRWFDAHLATPAP
;
A
#
# COMPACT_ATOMS: atom_id res chain seq x y z
N MET A 1 73.81 27.68 -28.60
CA MET A 1 72.44 27.54 -29.13
C MET A 1 71.99 26.13 -28.77
N PRO A 2 71.08 25.94 -27.80
CA PRO A 2 70.77 24.61 -27.30
C PRO A 2 69.70 23.89 -28.13
N ASP A 3 69.77 22.57 -27.99
CA ASP A 3 69.33 21.48 -28.84
C ASP A 3 67.83 21.15 -28.72
N VAL A 4 67.22 20.73 -29.83
CA VAL A 4 65.80 20.42 -29.98
C VAL A 4 65.55 18.99 -29.48
N ARG A 5 65.45 18.80 -28.16
CA ARG A 5 65.02 17.53 -27.55
C ARG A 5 64.25 17.74 -26.24
N THR A 6 63.01 18.20 -26.33
CA THR A 6 61.96 17.96 -25.31
C THR A 6 60.62 18.41 -25.89
N PHE A 7 59.85 17.52 -26.52
CA PHE A 7 58.38 17.61 -26.63
C PHE A 7 57.79 16.38 -27.36
N PHE A 8 58.22 15.17 -27.02
CA PHE A 8 57.54 13.94 -27.46
C PHE A 8 57.59 12.88 -26.35
N SER A 9 56.74 13.05 -25.33
CA SER A 9 56.46 11.97 -24.36
C SER A 9 55.05 12.02 -23.77
N SER A 10 54.10 12.76 -24.37
CA SER A 10 52.74 12.89 -23.81
C SER A 10 51.61 12.59 -24.80
N ALA A 11 51.91 12.27 -26.06
CA ALA A 11 50.87 12.03 -27.08
C ALA A 11 50.48 10.55 -27.26
N ALA A 12 51.33 9.59 -26.85
CA ALA A 12 51.05 8.16 -27.05
C ALA A 12 50.23 7.52 -25.91
N ALA A 13 50.21 8.10 -24.72
CA ALA A 13 49.41 7.59 -23.59
C ALA A 13 47.95 8.04 -23.66
N ILE A 14 47.65 9.21 -24.24
CA ILE A 14 46.30 9.77 -24.30
C ILE A 14 45.46 9.12 -25.41
N PHE A 15 46.08 8.65 -26.50
CA PHE A 15 45.37 7.95 -27.57
C PHE A 15 45.01 6.50 -27.25
N SER A 16 45.68 5.85 -26.29
CA SER A 16 45.30 4.49 -25.84
C SER A 16 44.15 4.47 -24.82
N CYS A 17 43.98 5.56 -24.05
CA CYS A 17 42.87 5.68 -23.09
C CYS A 17 41.54 6.10 -23.75
N LEU A 18 41.57 6.82 -24.88
CA LEU A 18 40.36 7.26 -25.58
C LEU A 18 39.70 6.18 -26.45
N LEU A 19 40.45 5.13 -26.81
CA LEU A 19 39.93 3.94 -27.50
C LEU A 19 39.46 2.83 -26.54
N TRP A 20 39.76 2.94 -25.24
CA TRP A 20 39.22 2.02 -24.21
C TRP A 20 38.00 2.61 -23.47
N ALA A 21 37.85 3.94 -23.42
CA ALA A 21 36.68 4.58 -22.80
C ALA A 21 35.41 4.54 -23.67
N SER A 22 35.53 4.26 -24.98
CA SER A 22 34.41 4.14 -25.93
C SER A 22 33.94 2.69 -26.15
N LEU A 23 34.53 1.74 -25.41
CA LEU A 23 34.12 0.32 -25.37
C LEU A 23 33.36 -0.04 -24.08
N LEU A 24 32.95 0.94 -23.27
CA LEU A 24 31.94 0.75 -22.24
C LEU A 24 30.56 0.62 -22.89
N HIS A 25 30.28 -0.60 -23.37
CA HIS A 25 28.96 -1.16 -23.66
C HIS A 25 27.97 -0.22 -24.38
N ALA A 26 28.22 0.10 -25.65
CA ALA A 26 27.10 0.37 -26.56
C ALA A 26 26.27 -0.92 -26.62
N GLN A 27 25.10 -0.93 -25.99
CA GLN A 27 24.20 -2.08 -26.08
C GLN A 27 23.83 -2.28 -27.56
N PRO A 28 23.82 -3.52 -28.07
CA PRO A 28 23.43 -3.79 -29.44
C PRO A 28 22.03 -3.19 -29.69
N PRO A 29 21.77 -2.64 -30.89
CA PRO A 29 20.46 -2.09 -31.21
C PRO A 29 19.39 -3.16 -31.00
N LEU A 30 18.34 -2.79 -30.26
CA LEU A 30 17.23 -3.69 -30.01
C LEU A 30 16.57 -4.12 -31.33
N GLN A 31 16.06 -5.35 -31.35
CA GLN A 31 15.23 -5.81 -32.46
C GLN A 31 13.96 -4.97 -32.55
N ALA A 32 13.40 -4.86 -33.76
CA ALA A 32 12.13 -4.18 -33.96
C ALA A 32 11.01 -4.83 -33.12
N ALA A 33 10.11 -4.01 -32.60
CA ALA A 33 8.95 -4.50 -31.87
C ALA A 33 8.09 -5.44 -32.73
N VAL A 34 7.52 -6.47 -32.08
CA VAL A 34 6.69 -7.48 -32.73
C VAL A 34 5.25 -7.30 -32.31
N SER A 35 4.33 -7.38 -33.27
CA SER A 35 2.90 -7.30 -33.02
C SER A 35 2.33 -8.64 -32.55
N ASN A 36 1.48 -8.62 -31.52
CA ASN A 36 0.61 -9.76 -31.19
C ASN A 36 -0.70 -9.74 -31.99
N SER A 37 -1.62 -10.68 -31.70
CA SER A 37 -2.87 -10.86 -32.45
C SER A 37 -3.86 -9.69 -32.36
N VAL A 38 -3.78 -8.88 -31.29
CA VAL A 38 -4.62 -7.67 -31.11
C VAL A 38 -3.95 -6.38 -31.62
N GLY A 39 -2.81 -6.52 -32.31
CA GLY A 39 -2.05 -5.38 -32.85
C GLY A 39 -1.19 -4.65 -31.81
N MET A 40 -0.96 -5.23 -30.63
CA MET A 40 -0.09 -4.67 -29.59
C MET A 40 1.37 -4.90 -29.97
N GLN A 41 2.14 -3.82 -30.10
CA GLN A 41 3.57 -3.87 -30.37
C GLN A 41 4.35 -4.15 -29.09
N MET A 42 5.17 -5.19 -29.09
CA MET A 42 5.96 -5.65 -27.94
C MET A 42 7.44 -5.48 -28.24
N GLN A 43 8.16 -4.75 -27.39
CA GLN A 43 9.60 -4.58 -27.47
C GLN A 43 10.31 -5.56 -26.55
N GLU A 44 11.19 -6.40 -27.11
CA GLU A 44 12.05 -7.28 -26.31
C GLU A 44 13.13 -6.47 -25.62
N LEU A 45 13.23 -6.62 -24.30
CA LEU A 45 14.24 -5.99 -23.47
C LEU A 45 15.20 -7.05 -22.89
N PRO A 46 16.52 -6.77 -22.86
CA PRO A 46 17.50 -7.71 -22.34
C PRO A 46 17.42 -7.80 -20.81
N ALA A 47 17.92 -8.92 -20.27
CA ALA A 47 18.31 -9.00 -18.87
C ALA A 47 19.37 -7.93 -18.57
N GLY A 48 19.39 -7.39 -17.35
CA GLY A 48 20.32 -6.34 -17.00
C GLY A 48 20.29 -5.90 -15.56
N LYS A 49 21.25 -5.02 -15.21
CA LYS A 49 21.37 -4.44 -13.87
C LYS A 49 21.14 -2.95 -13.94
N PHE A 50 20.44 -2.40 -12.96
CA PHE A 50 20.24 -0.96 -12.83
C PHE A 50 19.98 -0.57 -11.39
N ARG A 51 20.06 0.74 -11.14
CA ARG A 51 19.69 1.36 -9.87
C ARG A 51 18.23 1.82 -9.97
N MET A 52 17.36 1.25 -9.15
CA MET A 52 15.93 1.57 -9.11
C MET A 52 15.66 2.57 -7.99
N GLY A 53 14.76 3.53 -8.22
CA GLY A 53 14.40 4.59 -7.28
C GLY A 53 15.17 5.89 -7.47
N ALA A 54 15.02 6.81 -6.52
CA ALA A 54 15.72 8.08 -6.51
C ALA A 54 16.15 8.50 -5.10
N GLY A 55 17.32 9.14 -5.00
CA GLY A 55 17.82 9.72 -3.76
C GLY A 55 18.12 8.66 -2.70
N VAL A 56 17.58 8.83 -1.50
CA VAL A 56 17.85 7.91 -0.37
C VAL A 56 17.10 6.58 -0.45
N TYR A 57 16.18 6.42 -1.41
CA TYR A 57 15.34 5.23 -1.56
C TYR A 57 15.82 4.30 -2.67
N GLU A 58 17.05 4.46 -3.14
CA GLU A 58 17.58 3.66 -4.25
C GLU A 58 18.01 2.24 -3.84
N VAL A 59 17.74 1.28 -4.72
CA VAL A 59 18.13 -0.13 -4.56
C VAL A 59 18.77 -0.67 -5.83
N ASP A 60 19.71 -1.61 -5.67
CA ASP A 60 20.28 -2.34 -6.80
C ASP A 60 19.33 -3.44 -7.25
N VAL A 61 19.07 -3.51 -8.55
CA VAL A 61 18.23 -4.54 -9.16
C VAL A 61 18.99 -5.26 -10.25
N THR A 62 18.82 -6.59 -10.31
CA THR A 62 19.26 -7.43 -11.42
C THR A 62 18.04 -8.14 -11.99
N LEU A 63 17.65 -7.81 -13.22
CA LEU A 63 16.69 -8.59 -14.00
C LEU A 63 17.47 -9.71 -14.70
N THR A 64 17.22 -10.97 -14.33
CA THR A 64 18.05 -12.11 -14.78
C THR A 64 17.61 -12.67 -16.13
N ARG A 65 16.41 -12.29 -16.60
CA ARG A 65 15.81 -12.81 -17.83
C ARG A 65 15.33 -11.68 -18.72
N PRO A 66 15.40 -11.84 -20.06
CA PRO A 66 14.74 -10.93 -20.97
C PRO A 66 13.22 -11.05 -20.83
N PHE A 67 12.53 -9.97 -21.19
CA PHE A 67 11.07 -9.90 -21.24
C PHE A 67 10.66 -8.92 -22.34
N ALA A 68 9.47 -9.13 -22.91
CA ALA A 68 8.91 -8.17 -23.84
C ALA A 68 7.93 -7.25 -23.11
N ILE A 69 7.94 -5.95 -23.39
CA ILE A 69 6.97 -5.00 -22.84
C ILE A 69 6.26 -4.27 -23.97
N ALA A 70 4.97 -4.00 -23.79
CA ALA A 70 4.20 -3.22 -24.75
C ALA A 70 4.84 -1.82 -24.92
N THR A 71 4.96 -1.36 -26.17
CA THR A 71 5.60 -0.07 -26.48
C THR A 71 4.79 1.13 -26.01
N HIS A 72 3.52 0.92 -25.67
CA HIS A 72 2.55 1.91 -25.22
C HIS A 72 1.65 1.30 -24.13
N GLU A 73 0.85 2.13 -23.47
CA GLU A 73 -0.28 1.68 -22.67
C GLU A 73 -1.28 0.88 -23.52
N VAL A 74 -2.05 0.01 -22.87
CA VAL A 74 -3.15 -0.71 -23.52
C VAL A 74 -4.14 0.28 -24.07
N THR A 75 -4.45 0.19 -25.36
CA THR A 75 -5.39 1.12 -26.00
C THR A 75 -6.84 0.68 -25.82
N GLN A 76 -7.78 1.62 -25.99
CA GLN A 76 -9.22 1.31 -25.93
C GLN A 76 -9.62 0.25 -26.96
N ARG A 77 -9.04 0.25 -28.18
CA ARG A 77 -9.28 -0.80 -29.18
C ARG A 77 -8.85 -2.17 -28.67
N GLN A 78 -7.63 -2.27 -28.16
CA GLN A 78 -7.09 -3.53 -27.63
C GLN A 78 -7.92 -4.04 -26.44
N TRP A 79 -8.33 -3.13 -25.55
CA TRP A 79 -9.24 -3.44 -24.45
C TRP A 79 -10.58 -3.99 -24.94
N ILE A 80 -11.25 -3.32 -25.87
CA ILE A 80 -12.55 -3.77 -26.41
C ILE A 80 -12.41 -5.14 -27.09
N GLU A 81 -11.31 -5.36 -27.79
CA GLU A 81 -11.04 -6.62 -28.49
C GLU A 81 -10.85 -7.80 -27.51
N VAL A 82 -10.20 -7.58 -26.36
CA VAL A 82 -9.92 -8.65 -25.37
C VAL A 82 -11.03 -8.80 -24.32
N MET A 83 -11.58 -7.68 -23.84
CA MET A 83 -12.47 -7.62 -22.69
C MET A 83 -13.93 -7.45 -23.08
N HIS A 84 -14.22 -6.94 -24.28
CA HIS A 84 -15.57 -6.64 -24.76
C HIS A 84 -16.36 -5.69 -23.85
N THR A 85 -15.66 -4.85 -23.09
CA THR A 85 -16.23 -3.84 -22.18
C THR A 85 -15.61 -2.48 -22.43
N GLN A 86 -16.20 -1.41 -21.87
CA GLN A 86 -15.73 -0.04 -22.00
C GLN A 86 -15.88 0.70 -20.65
N PRO A 87 -15.00 0.45 -19.66
CA PRO A 87 -15.17 0.99 -18.29
C PRO A 87 -15.23 2.52 -18.24
N TRP A 88 -14.61 3.20 -19.20
CA TRP A 88 -14.59 4.64 -19.34
C TRP A 88 -15.89 5.26 -19.89
N GLN A 89 -16.85 4.47 -20.40
CA GLN A 89 -18.15 4.99 -20.87
C GLN A 89 -19.19 5.07 -19.73
N GLU A 90 -20.08 6.07 -19.79
CA GLU A 90 -21.22 6.18 -18.87
C GLU A 90 -22.15 4.96 -19.02
N GLY A 91 -22.43 4.24 -17.93
CA GLY A 91 -23.23 3.02 -17.97
C GLY A 91 -22.56 1.77 -18.57
N GLY A 92 -21.25 1.80 -18.87
CA GLY A 92 -20.53 0.64 -19.41
C GLY A 92 -20.62 -0.61 -18.52
N ASP A 93 -20.91 -1.76 -19.13
CA ASP A 93 -21.05 -3.06 -18.46
C ASP A 93 -19.77 -3.43 -17.70
N ARG A 94 -19.93 -3.73 -16.40
CA ARG A 94 -18.90 -4.31 -15.55
C ARG A 94 -19.22 -5.78 -15.33
N GLU A 95 -18.31 -6.69 -15.69
CA GLU A 95 -18.51 -8.13 -15.47
C GLU A 95 -18.56 -8.51 -13.96
N THR A 96 -18.16 -7.64 -13.01
CA THR A 96 -17.91 -8.13 -11.64
C THR A 96 -18.25 -7.26 -10.40
N THR A 97 -18.76 -6.02 -10.45
CA THR A 97 -19.11 -5.32 -9.18
C THR A 97 -20.33 -4.38 -9.25
N ASN A 98 -21.30 -4.64 -8.35
CA ASN A 98 -22.52 -3.86 -8.08
C ASN A 98 -22.25 -2.50 -7.38
N GLN A 99 -21.17 -1.79 -7.70
CA GLN A 99 -20.81 -0.53 -7.03
C GLN A 99 -21.03 0.68 -7.95
N LYS A 100 -21.92 1.58 -7.53
CA LYS A 100 -22.11 2.92 -8.11
C LYS A 100 -20.86 3.77 -7.86
N LEU A 101 -20.50 4.56 -8.88
CA LEU A 101 -19.35 5.48 -8.93
C LEU A 101 -19.28 6.43 -7.72
N SER A 102 -18.06 6.70 -7.23
CA SER A 102 -17.77 7.82 -6.32
C SER A 102 -17.51 9.11 -7.13
N PRO A 103 -18.00 10.28 -6.69
CA PRO A 103 -17.80 11.54 -7.40
C PRO A 103 -16.43 12.14 -7.08
N GLY A 104 -15.45 11.96 -7.98
CA GLY A 104 -14.14 12.61 -7.93
C GLY A 104 -13.32 12.28 -9.19
N ILE A 105 -13.06 13.30 -10.02
CA ILE A 105 -12.62 13.24 -11.43
C ILE A 105 -13.57 12.35 -12.28
N ALA A 106 -14.64 12.97 -12.75
CA ALA A 106 -15.69 12.30 -13.50
C ALA A 106 -15.17 11.71 -14.83
N LYS A 107 -15.90 10.72 -15.36
CA LYS A 107 -15.75 10.18 -16.72
C LYS A 107 -15.72 11.26 -17.82
N SER A 108 -16.04 12.52 -17.49
CA SER A 108 -15.89 13.71 -18.35
C SER A 108 -14.46 13.97 -18.84
N ASN A 109 -13.45 13.39 -18.20
CA ASN A 109 -12.03 13.60 -18.55
C ASN A 109 -11.42 12.37 -19.24
N VAL A 110 -12.19 11.71 -20.11
CA VAL A 110 -11.71 10.61 -20.95
C VAL A 110 -12.06 10.89 -22.42
N ALA A 111 -11.04 10.92 -23.27
CA ALA A 111 -11.24 10.95 -24.72
C ALA A 111 -11.51 9.53 -25.24
N ILE A 112 -12.38 9.43 -26.25
CA ILE A 112 -12.82 8.16 -26.83
C ILE A 112 -12.15 7.96 -28.20
N GLY A 113 -11.57 6.79 -28.40
CA GLY A 113 -11.06 6.36 -29.70
C GLY A 113 -9.99 5.28 -29.59
N ASP A 114 -9.79 4.55 -30.69
CA ASP A 114 -9.00 3.31 -30.75
C ASP A 114 -7.58 3.39 -30.18
N ASN A 115 -6.95 4.56 -30.32
CA ASN A 115 -5.56 4.81 -29.93
C ASN A 115 -5.42 5.64 -28.64
N TYR A 116 -6.52 5.92 -27.95
CA TYR A 116 -6.45 6.44 -26.58
C TYR A 116 -6.17 5.30 -25.61
N PRO A 117 -5.48 5.56 -24.48
CA PRO A 117 -5.27 4.55 -23.46
C PRO A 117 -6.61 4.13 -22.83
N ALA A 118 -6.69 2.84 -22.48
CA ALA A 118 -7.74 2.31 -21.65
C ALA A 118 -7.50 2.77 -20.20
N VAL A 119 -8.21 3.82 -19.80
CA VAL A 119 -8.18 4.39 -18.44
C VAL A 119 -9.47 4.06 -17.67
N CYS A 120 -9.58 4.46 -16.41
CA CYS A 120 -10.63 3.99 -15.50
C CYS A 120 -10.56 2.48 -15.29
N VAL A 121 -9.35 1.93 -15.24
CA VAL A 121 -9.10 0.50 -15.08
C VAL A 121 -8.64 0.21 -13.65
N GLU A 122 -9.37 -0.65 -12.96
CA GLU A 122 -8.94 -1.21 -11.66
C GLU A 122 -7.86 -2.29 -11.85
N TRP A 123 -6.97 -2.43 -10.87
CA TRP A 123 -5.85 -3.37 -10.93
C TRP A 123 -6.27 -4.82 -11.21
N ASP A 124 -7.31 -5.32 -10.55
CA ASP A 124 -7.81 -6.69 -10.76
C ASP A 124 -8.36 -6.88 -12.20
N THR A 125 -8.94 -5.82 -12.78
CA THR A 125 -9.45 -5.87 -14.15
C THR A 125 -8.30 -5.81 -15.17
N ALA A 126 -7.23 -5.07 -14.88
CA ALA A 126 -6.00 -5.09 -15.68
C ALA A 126 -5.34 -6.48 -15.66
N GLN A 127 -5.34 -7.16 -14.51
CA GLN A 127 -4.89 -8.56 -14.40
C GLN A 127 -5.79 -9.50 -15.20
N ALA A 128 -7.11 -9.33 -15.15
CA ALA A 128 -8.05 -10.10 -15.96
C ALA A 128 -7.82 -9.89 -17.46
N PHE A 129 -7.52 -8.67 -17.91
CA PHE A 129 -7.10 -8.40 -19.28
C PHE A 129 -5.87 -9.22 -19.67
N CYS A 130 -4.83 -9.22 -18.83
CA CYS A 130 -3.61 -9.99 -19.10
C CYS A 130 -3.89 -11.50 -19.20
N GLN A 131 -4.76 -12.04 -18.35
CA GLN A 131 -5.17 -13.44 -18.38
C GLN A 131 -5.98 -13.78 -19.64
N LYS A 132 -6.95 -12.94 -20.02
CA LYS A 132 -7.75 -13.13 -21.25
C LYS A 132 -6.87 -13.02 -22.50
N LEU A 133 -5.94 -12.07 -22.56
CA LEU A 133 -4.97 -11.96 -23.65
C LEU A 133 -4.07 -13.19 -23.74
N THR A 134 -3.60 -13.71 -22.60
CA THR A 134 -2.83 -14.97 -22.54
C THR A 134 -3.63 -16.14 -23.12
N ALA A 135 -4.89 -16.30 -22.73
CA ALA A 135 -5.75 -17.36 -23.23
C ALA A 135 -6.01 -17.22 -24.74
N LEU A 136 -6.29 -16.00 -25.21
CA LEU A 136 -6.51 -15.68 -26.62
C LEU A 136 -5.29 -16.05 -27.48
N GLU A 137 -4.10 -15.58 -27.10
CA GLU A 137 -2.86 -15.82 -27.87
C GLU A 137 -2.40 -17.28 -27.81
N ARG A 138 -2.72 -18.01 -26.74
CA ARG A 138 -2.51 -19.47 -26.69
C ARG A 138 -3.48 -20.21 -27.62
N ALA A 139 -4.74 -19.77 -27.68
CA ALA A 139 -5.75 -20.39 -28.55
C ALA A 139 -5.42 -20.21 -30.05
N THR A 140 -4.75 -19.11 -30.42
CA THR A 140 -4.27 -18.87 -31.79
C THR A 140 -2.92 -19.54 -32.09
N GLY A 141 -2.25 -20.10 -31.08
CA GLY A 141 -0.91 -20.67 -31.19
C GLY A 141 0.21 -19.63 -31.29
N ALA A 142 -0.09 -18.34 -31.08
CA ALA A 142 0.87 -17.25 -31.14
C ALA A 142 1.70 -17.10 -29.85
N LEU A 143 1.24 -17.67 -28.73
CA LEU A 143 1.95 -17.69 -27.46
C LEU A 143 2.34 -19.12 -27.05
N ALA A 144 3.61 -19.31 -26.69
CA ALA A 144 4.11 -20.57 -26.16
C ALA A 144 3.43 -20.94 -24.83
N ALA A 145 3.32 -22.24 -24.55
CA ALA A 145 2.62 -22.75 -23.37
C ALA A 145 3.26 -22.31 -22.04
N ASP A 146 4.56 -22.09 -22.05
CA ASP A 146 5.36 -21.62 -20.92
C ASP A 146 5.52 -20.09 -20.88
N SER A 147 4.76 -19.36 -21.69
CA SER A 147 4.75 -17.89 -21.73
C SER A 147 3.39 -17.32 -21.35
N GLU A 148 3.38 -16.13 -20.76
CA GLU A 148 2.17 -15.42 -20.34
C GLU A 148 2.29 -13.92 -20.54
N TYR A 149 1.14 -13.26 -20.61
CA TYR A 149 0.99 -11.82 -20.47
C TYR A 149 0.60 -11.48 -19.04
N ARG A 150 1.21 -10.45 -18.47
CA ARG A 150 0.97 -9.96 -17.09
C ARG A 150 1.29 -8.47 -16.97
N LEU A 151 0.90 -7.87 -15.84
CA LEU A 151 1.41 -6.55 -15.47
C LEU A 151 2.93 -6.58 -15.27
N PRO A 152 3.65 -5.48 -15.59
CA PRO A 152 5.07 -5.35 -15.27
C PRO A 152 5.27 -5.35 -13.76
N THR A 153 6.44 -5.79 -13.30
CA THR A 153 6.90 -5.41 -11.97
C THR A 153 7.34 -3.94 -11.97
N GLU A 154 7.41 -3.29 -10.81
CA GLU A 154 7.96 -1.94 -10.68
C GLU A 154 9.39 -1.86 -11.20
N ALA A 155 10.17 -2.90 -10.96
CA ALA A 155 11.53 -3.03 -11.45
C ALA A 155 11.60 -3.13 -12.98
N GLU A 156 10.76 -3.97 -13.59
CA GLU A 156 10.68 -4.08 -15.05
C GLU A 156 10.20 -2.76 -15.67
N TRP A 157 9.21 -2.10 -15.05
CA TRP A 157 8.68 -0.83 -15.52
C TRP A 157 9.75 0.27 -15.47
N GLU A 158 10.45 0.44 -14.33
CA GLU A 158 11.46 1.49 -14.19
C GLU A 158 12.70 1.19 -15.06
N TYR A 159 13.10 -0.08 -15.18
CA TYR A 159 14.15 -0.50 -16.09
C TYR A 159 13.81 -0.11 -17.54
N ALA A 160 12.59 -0.43 -17.97
CA ALA A 160 12.06 -0.08 -19.27
C ALA A 160 12.00 1.44 -19.47
N CYS A 161 11.55 2.20 -18.47
CA CYS A 161 11.47 3.66 -18.53
C CYS A 161 12.85 4.28 -18.74
N ARG A 162 13.82 3.89 -17.91
CA ARG A 162 15.19 4.41 -17.92
C ARG A 162 15.93 4.09 -19.21
N ALA A 163 15.64 2.96 -19.86
CA ALA A 163 16.28 2.56 -21.11
C ALA A 163 17.82 2.68 -21.11
N GLY A 164 18.44 2.28 -20.00
CA GLY A 164 19.88 2.32 -19.79
C GLY A 164 20.43 3.63 -19.19
N THR A 165 19.61 4.66 -18.96
CA THR A 165 20.04 5.87 -18.28
C THR A 165 19.92 5.75 -16.75
N THR A 166 20.67 6.61 -16.04
CA THR A 166 20.54 6.80 -14.58
C THR A 166 19.92 8.15 -14.22
N THR A 167 19.44 8.87 -15.23
CA THR A 167 18.97 10.26 -15.13
C THR A 167 17.54 10.33 -14.62
N LYS A 168 17.12 11.53 -14.25
CA LYS A 168 15.77 11.86 -13.77
C LYS A 168 14.68 11.42 -14.76
N TYR A 169 14.89 11.70 -16.05
CA TYR A 169 14.04 11.26 -17.16
C TYR A 169 14.84 10.33 -18.09
N SER A 170 14.16 9.59 -18.97
CA SER A 170 14.85 8.70 -19.92
C SER A 170 15.70 9.42 -20.96
N PHE A 171 15.56 10.74 -21.06
CA PHE A 171 16.26 11.62 -22.00
C PHE A 171 17.25 12.59 -21.32
N GLY A 172 17.48 12.45 -20.00
CA GLY A 172 18.38 13.31 -19.24
C GLY A 172 17.72 13.92 -18.00
N ASP A 173 18.36 14.94 -17.42
CA ASP A 173 17.89 15.62 -16.20
C ASP A 173 17.14 16.94 -16.47
N ASP A 174 17.14 17.41 -17.73
CA ASP A 174 16.50 18.67 -18.12
C ASP A 174 14.99 18.48 -18.36
N ALA A 175 14.20 18.90 -17.37
CA ALA A 175 12.74 18.82 -17.42
C ALA A 175 12.12 19.63 -18.58
N SER A 176 12.82 20.62 -19.14
CA SER A 176 12.29 21.41 -20.27
C SER A 176 12.11 20.58 -21.55
N LEU A 177 12.81 19.45 -21.65
CA LEU A 177 12.67 18.49 -22.74
C LEU A 177 11.45 17.58 -22.58
N LEU A 178 10.77 17.55 -21.42
CA LEU A 178 9.64 16.65 -21.19
C LEU A 178 8.52 16.84 -22.21
N GLY A 179 8.31 18.05 -22.72
CA GLY A 179 7.29 18.31 -23.75
C GLY A 179 7.47 17.51 -25.05
N ASP A 180 8.69 17.05 -25.35
CA ASP A 180 9.03 16.23 -26.51
C ASP A 180 8.80 14.73 -26.29
N TYR A 181 8.86 14.25 -25.04
CA TYR A 181 8.88 12.82 -24.70
C TYR A 181 7.66 12.36 -23.88
N GLY A 182 7.00 13.29 -23.19
CA GLY A 182 5.95 12.99 -22.21
C GLY A 182 4.70 13.84 -22.36
N LEU A 183 3.64 13.38 -21.71
CA LEU A 183 2.30 13.98 -21.70
C LEU A 183 1.91 14.29 -20.25
N PHE A 184 1.75 15.57 -19.92
CA PHE A 184 1.57 16.03 -18.55
C PHE A 184 0.62 17.25 -18.53
N HIS A 185 0.40 17.83 -17.36
CA HIS A 185 -0.60 18.88 -17.16
C HIS A 185 -0.56 19.99 -18.22
N ASP A 186 0.63 20.51 -18.52
CA ASP A 186 0.76 21.71 -19.35
C ASP A 186 0.62 21.45 -20.86
N ASN A 187 0.65 20.19 -21.31
CA ASN A 187 0.56 19.83 -22.72
C ASN A 187 -0.52 18.79 -23.04
N SER A 188 -1.44 18.54 -22.10
CA SER A 188 -2.62 17.69 -22.30
C SER A 188 -3.90 18.52 -22.48
N SER A 189 -4.91 17.92 -23.08
CA SER A 189 -6.24 18.54 -23.28
C SER A 189 -7.18 18.32 -22.09
N GLY A 190 -6.64 18.09 -20.89
CA GLY A 190 -7.43 17.76 -19.70
C GLY A 190 -7.96 16.32 -19.67
N HIS A 191 -7.31 15.41 -20.41
CA HIS A 191 -7.51 13.96 -20.39
C HIS A 191 -6.24 13.26 -20.90
N ALA A 192 -6.19 11.93 -20.81
CA ALA A 192 -5.12 11.14 -21.42
C ALA A 192 -5.14 11.30 -22.95
N GLU A 193 -3.98 11.43 -23.59
CA GLU A 193 -3.88 11.66 -25.02
C GLU A 193 -3.69 10.35 -25.79
N LYS A 194 -3.71 10.43 -27.12
CA LYS A 194 -3.40 9.26 -27.96
C LYS A 194 -1.98 8.78 -27.65
N VAL A 195 -1.85 7.46 -27.52
CA VAL A 195 -0.56 6.83 -27.26
C VAL A 195 0.41 7.09 -28.42
N GLY A 196 1.70 7.23 -28.12
CA GLY A 196 2.77 7.27 -29.11
C GLY A 196 2.89 8.58 -29.89
N THR A 197 2.31 9.66 -29.36
CA THR A 197 2.35 10.98 -30.01
C THR A 197 3.64 11.76 -29.72
N LYS A 198 4.40 11.34 -28.71
CA LYS A 198 5.68 11.91 -28.30
C LYS A 198 6.86 11.06 -28.77
N LYS A 199 8.10 11.52 -28.55
CA LYS A 199 9.30 10.75 -28.85
C LYS A 199 9.42 9.56 -27.89
N PRO A 200 9.83 8.38 -28.37
CA PRO A 200 10.11 7.26 -27.49
C PRO A 200 11.42 7.45 -26.72
N ASN A 201 11.62 6.67 -25.67
CA ASN A 201 12.93 6.52 -25.04
C ASN A 201 13.91 5.73 -25.94
N ALA A 202 15.15 5.54 -25.47
CA ALA A 202 16.21 4.87 -26.24
C ALA A 202 15.89 3.42 -26.63
N TRP A 203 14.87 2.80 -26.04
CA TRP A 203 14.41 1.46 -26.36
C TRP A 203 13.12 1.41 -27.19
N GLY A 204 12.63 2.55 -27.68
CA GLY A 204 11.43 2.57 -28.52
C GLY A 204 10.13 2.48 -27.72
N LEU A 205 10.16 2.74 -26.41
CA LEU A 205 8.98 2.80 -25.56
C LEU A 205 8.47 4.23 -25.45
N TYR A 206 7.17 4.40 -25.63
CA TYR A 206 6.48 5.67 -25.60
C TYR A 206 5.74 5.83 -24.27
N ASP A 207 5.39 7.09 -23.98
CA ASP A 207 4.52 7.46 -22.87
C ASP A 207 5.04 6.98 -21.49
N MET A 208 6.36 6.80 -21.37
CA MET A 208 7.02 6.38 -20.12
C MET A 208 7.13 7.52 -19.10
N GLN A 209 6.82 8.76 -19.50
CA GLN A 209 6.77 9.93 -18.63
C GLN A 209 5.44 10.67 -18.82
N GLY A 210 4.43 10.25 -18.05
CA GLY A 210 3.10 10.83 -18.04
C GLY A 210 2.08 10.02 -18.85
N ASN A 211 1.14 10.73 -19.48
CA ASN A 211 -0.08 10.21 -20.10
C ASN A 211 -0.98 9.51 -19.07
N ALA A 212 -0.72 8.27 -18.68
CA ALA A 212 -1.47 7.59 -17.62
C ALA A 212 -0.52 7.02 -16.55
N TRP A 213 -1.00 7.00 -15.30
CA TRP A 213 -0.35 6.22 -14.26
C TRP A 213 -0.56 4.75 -14.57
N GLU A 214 0.51 3.95 -14.52
CA GLU A 214 0.44 2.56 -14.97
C GLU A 214 0.55 1.56 -13.83
N TRP A 215 -0.41 0.62 -13.80
CA TRP A 215 -0.41 -0.46 -12.82
C TRP A 215 0.81 -1.37 -12.97
N CYS A 216 1.50 -1.60 -11.86
CA CYS A 216 2.48 -2.67 -11.70
C CYS A 216 1.87 -3.83 -10.88
N SER A 217 2.42 -5.03 -11.04
CA SER A 217 2.00 -6.22 -10.29
C SER A 217 2.30 -6.12 -8.79
N ASP A 218 3.30 -5.31 -8.43
CA ASP A 218 3.83 -5.18 -7.09
C ASP A 218 2.81 -4.59 -6.13
N TRP A 219 2.92 -5.08 -4.90
CA TRP A 219 2.31 -4.42 -3.76
C TRP A 219 3.20 -3.29 -3.25
N LEU A 220 2.54 -2.26 -2.73
CA LEU A 220 3.18 -1.15 -2.06
C LEU A 220 2.87 -1.24 -0.56
N LEU A 221 3.92 -1.22 0.25
CA LEU A 221 3.82 -1.19 1.71
C LEU A 221 3.73 0.25 2.17
N TRP A 222 2.54 0.67 2.55
CA TRP A 222 2.34 1.97 3.18
C TRP A 222 2.66 1.87 4.69
N PRO A 223 3.39 2.84 5.30
CA PRO A 223 4.06 4.01 4.71
C PRO A 223 5.52 3.76 4.33
N ALA A 224 6.02 2.52 4.42
CA ALA A 224 7.42 2.22 4.17
C ALA A 224 7.88 2.72 2.79
N MET A 225 6.99 2.67 1.79
CA MET A 225 7.27 3.01 0.38
C MET A 225 8.58 2.41 -0.11
N THR A 226 9.00 1.29 0.49
CA THR A 226 10.30 0.70 0.23
C THR A 226 10.29 0.06 -1.15
N LEU A 227 11.45 0.11 -1.78
CA LEU A 227 11.71 -0.59 -3.02
C LEU A 227 12.38 -1.93 -2.69
N SER A 228 11.90 -2.99 -3.34
CA SER A 228 12.55 -4.29 -3.27
C SER A 228 13.72 -4.31 -4.27
N GLY A 229 14.94 -4.37 -3.76
CA GLY A 229 16.14 -4.63 -4.57
C GLY A 229 16.40 -6.14 -4.73
N GLY A 230 17.49 -6.48 -5.43
CA GLY A 230 17.95 -7.85 -5.61
C GLY A 230 17.68 -8.41 -7.00
N GLU A 231 17.60 -9.74 -7.10
CA GLU A 231 17.35 -10.46 -8.36
C GLU A 231 15.85 -10.58 -8.61
N ASP A 232 15.41 -10.16 -9.80
CA ASP A 232 14.02 -10.19 -10.29
C ASP A 232 12.97 -9.79 -9.21
N PRO A 233 13.11 -8.63 -8.54
CA PRO A 233 12.22 -8.26 -7.45
C PRO A 233 10.79 -8.11 -7.97
N THR A 234 9.86 -8.73 -7.25
CA THR A 234 8.42 -8.68 -7.55
C THR A 234 7.68 -7.78 -6.57
N GLY A 235 8.44 -6.92 -5.90
CA GLY A 235 7.98 -6.19 -4.73
C GLY A 235 7.65 -7.14 -3.56
N PRO A 236 7.10 -6.58 -2.48
CA PRO A 236 6.47 -7.35 -1.41
C PRO A 236 5.39 -8.29 -1.97
N ALA A 237 5.33 -9.54 -1.52
CA ALA A 237 4.25 -10.47 -1.93
C ALA A 237 2.81 -10.06 -1.52
N ALA A 238 2.64 -8.98 -0.73
CA ALA A 238 1.40 -8.40 -0.21
C ALA A 238 1.67 -6.99 0.31
N GLY A 239 0.65 -6.11 0.32
CA GLY A 239 0.73 -4.73 0.80
C GLY A 239 -0.64 -4.05 0.79
N THR A 240 -0.68 -2.77 1.18
CA THR A 240 -1.94 -2.02 1.37
C THR A 240 -2.50 -1.47 0.04
N PHE A 241 -1.61 -1.11 -0.88
CA PHE A 241 -1.97 -0.55 -2.17
C PHE A 241 -1.20 -1.26 -3.29
N ARG A 242 -1.71 -1.15 -4.51
CA ARG A 242 -0.98 -1.57 -5.71
C ARG A 242 -0.12 -0.41 -6.20
N SER A 243 1.03 -0.73 -6.77
CA SER A 243 1.95 0.31 -7.25
C SER A 243 1.53 0.86 -8.60
N LEU A 244 1.63 2.18 -8.74
CA LEU A 244 1.50 2.92 -10.00
C LEU A 244 2.82 3.61 -10.33
N ARG A 245 3.21 3.63 -11.60
CA ARG A 245 4.46 4.25 -12.08
C ARG A 245 4.21 5.22 -13.24
N GLY A 246 5.11 6.21 -13.39
CA GLY A 246 5.27 7.02 -14.61
C GLY A 246 4.66 8.42 -14.65
N GLY A 247 3.75 8.80 -13.75
CA GLY A 247 3.05 10.09 -13.83
C GLY A 247 1.74 10.00 -14.62
N SER A 248 1.08 11.13 -14.88
CA SER A 248 -0.08 11.17 -15.78
C SER A 248 -0.29 12.57 -16.37
N TRP A 249 -1.19 12.68 -17.34
CA TRP A 249 -1.64 13.92 -17.97
C TRP A 249 -2.10 15.01 -17.00
N TRP A 250 -2.48 14.68 -15.76
CA TRP A 250 -2.94 15.65 -14.74
C TRP A 250 -1.81 16.29 -13.92
N PHE A 251 -0.65 15.64 -13.82
CA PHE A 251 0.42 16.06 -12.90
C PHE A 251 1.47 16.92 -13.62
N SER A 252 2.23 17.69 -12.85
CA SER A 252 3.30 18.54 -13.38
C SER A 252 4.50 17.70 -13.87
N ALA A 253 5.41 18.37 -14.59
CA ALA A 253 6.60 17.75 -15.16
C ALA A 253 7.50 17.07 -14.11
N GLU A 254 7.53 17.59 -12.89
CA GLU A 254 8.32 17.05 -11.77
C GLU A 254 7.75 15.75 -11.20
N LEU A 255 6.52 15.37 -11.55
CA LEU A 255 5.89 14.13 -11.10
C LEU A 255 5.87 13.04 -12.18
N CYS A 256 6.51 13.29 -13.33
CA CYS A 256 6.64 12.36 -14.46
C CYS A 256 8.09 11.85 -14.62
N GLU A 257 8.78 11.66 -13.50
CA GLU A 257 10.17 11.16 -13.47
C GLU A 257 10.23 9.65 -13.69
N SER A 258 11.41 9.13 -14.08
CA SER A 258 11.61 7.69 -14.27
C SER A 258 11.36 6.89 -12.99
N ALA A 259 11.67 7.47 -11.82
CA ALA A 259 11.43 6.87 -10.51
C ALA A 259 10.06 7.23 -9.90
N ALA A 260 9.20 7.97 -10.62
CA ALA A 260 7.92 8.42 -10.09
C ALA A 260 7.02 7.23 -9.75
N ARG A 261 6.52 7.23 -8.51
CA ARG A 261 5.73 6.16 -7.92
C ARG A 261 4.59 6.76 -7.10
N THR A 262 3.39 6.19 -7.19
CA THR A 262 2.25 6.60 -6.37
C THR A 262 1.40 5.41 -5.92
N MET A 263 0.46 5.67 -5.01
CA MET A 263 -0.47 4.69 -4.42
C MET A 263 -1.88 5.24 -4.29
N LEU A 264 -2.31 6.05 -5.26
CA LEU A 264 -3.66 6.58 -5.22
C LEU A 264 -4.66 5.42 -5.06
N PRO A 265 -5.67 5.56 -4.17
CA PRO A 265 -6.53 4.47 -3.80
C PRO A 265 -7.18 3.83 -5.04
N SER A 266 -7.41 2.52 -4.99
CA SER A 266 -7.86 1.63 -6.07
C SER A 266 -9.26 1.95 -6.62
N TYR A 267 -9.52 3.21 -6.96
CA TYR A 267 -10.69 3.68 -7.66
C TYR A 267 -10.37 3.84 -9.15
N ASP A 268 -11.39 3.75 -10.00
CA ASP A 268 -11.32 3.81 -11.45
C ASP A 268 -11.14 5.25 -12.00
N PHE A 269 -10.11 5.95 -11.52
CA PHE A 269 -9.79 7.29 -12.00
C PHE A 269 -9.40 7.28 -13.49
N SER A 270 -9.77 8.35 -14.21
CA SER A 270 -9.36 8.58 -15.61
C SER A 270 -7.85 8.78 -15.79
N LEU A 271 -7.09 8.70 -14.70
CA LEU A 271 -5.63 8.77 -14.67
C LEU A 271 -4.98 7.38 -14.74
N PHE A 272 -5.71 6.28 -14.48
CA PHE A 272 -5.13 4.95 -14.29
C PHE A 272 -5.31 4.08 -15.52
N GLY A 273 -4.18 3.70 -16.11
CA GLY A 273 -4.08 2.72 -17.17
C GLY A 273 -3.03 1.66 -16.81
N PHE A 274 -2.52 0.98 -17.82
CA PHE A 274 -1.45 -0.01 -17.66
C PHE A 274 -0.85 -0.37 -19.02
N ARG A 275 0.34 -0.95 -19.00
CA ARG A 275 0.91 -1.68 -20.12
C ARG A 275 1.21 -3.12 -19.71
N VAL A 276 1.52 -3.97 -20.68
CA VAL A 276 1.63 -5.43 -20.48
C VAL A 276 3.05 -5.90 -20.74
N VAL A 277 3.50 -6.87 -19.96
CA VAL A 277 4.73 -7.64 -20.19
C VAL A 277 4.38 -9.04 -20.67
N ARG A 278 5.12 -9.54 -21.67
CA ARG A 278 5.19 -10.96 -22.03
C ARG A 278 6.49 -11.55 -21.50
N SER A 279 6.38 -12.58 -20.67
CA SER A 279 7.54 -13.32 -20.16
C SER A 279 7.24 -14.81 -20.06
N ALA A 280 8.28 -15.62 -19.84
CA ALA A 280 8.08 -16.98 -19.37
C ALA A 280 7.28 -16.99 -18.06
N VAL A 281 6.43 -17.99 -17.88
CA VAL A 281 5.65 -18.22 -16.66
C VAL A 281 6.61 -18.35 -15.48
N ARG A 282 6.42 -17.53 -14.44
CA ARG A 282 7.20 -17.64 -13.21
C ARG A 282 6.77 -18.92 -12.48
N GLN A 283 7.67 -19.89 -12.33
CA GLN A 283 7.39 -21.12 -11.59
C GLN A 283 7.03 -20.77 -10.13
N PRO A 284 5.94 -21.33 -9.57
CA PRO A 284 5.67 -21.21 -8.15
C PRO A 284 6.80 -21.87 -7.33
N ILE A 285 7.05 -21.37 -6.12
CA ILE A 285 8.07 -21.90 -5.21
C ILE A 285 7.81 -23.42 -5.01
N PRO A 286 8.81 -24.30 -5.25
CA PRO A 286 8.66 -25.74 -5.12
C PRO A 286 8.27 -26.21 -3.69
N ALA A 287 7.32 -27.15 -3.62
CA ALA A 287 6.69 -27.65 -2.38
C ALA A 287 7.62 -28.44 -1.43
N ASP A 288 8.84 -28.74 -1.87
CA ASP A 288 9.86 -29.47 -1.13
C ASP A 288 10.61 -28.62 -0.10
N GLN A 289 10.65 -27.29 -0.27
CA GLN A 289 11.08 -26.37 0.80
C GLN A 289 10.00 -26.09 1.86
N GLN A 290 8.83 -26.74 1.75
CA GLN A 290 7.68 -26.59 2.63
C GLN A 290 7.59 -27.67 3.74
N LYS A 291 8.57 -28.58 3.84
CA LYS A 291 8.53 -29.69 4.80
C LYS A 291 9.45 -29.49 6.01
N ALA A 292 8.89 -28.86 7.03
CA ALA A 292 9.06 -29.27 8.43
C ALA A 292 7.86 -28.76 9.25
N LEU A 293 6.77 -29.51 9.22
CA LEU A 293 5.59 -29.31 10.07
C LEU A 293 5.40 -30.57 10.92
N PRO A 294 5.35 -30.48 12.26
CA PRO A 294 4.62 -31.46 13.05
C PRO A 294 3.13 -31.31 12.74
N LYS A 295 2.49 -32.41 12.34
CA LYS A 295 1.03 -32.51 12.24
C LYS A 295 0.45 -32.62 13.65
N THR A 296 -0.28 -31.59 14.09
CA THR A 296 -1.39 -31.58 15.07
C THR A 296 -1.84 -30.12 15.14
N LEU A 297 -3.07 -29.68 14.88
CA LEU A 297 -4.39 -30.19 15.26
C LEU A 297 -5.37 -29.90 14.12
N ALA A 298 -6.01 -30.93 13.59
CA ALA A 298 -7.27 -30.78 12.89
C ALA A 298 -8.33 -31.29 13.86
N GLU A 299 -9.15 -30.39 14.38
CA GLU A 299 -10.54 -30.58 14.83
C GLU A 299 -10.94 -29.41 15.74
N GLU A 300 -11.27 -28.26 15.13
CA GLU A 300 -12.26 -27.36 15.71
C GLU A 300 -13.32 -27.03 14.65
N LYS A 301 -14.57 -27.05 15.09
CA LYS A 301 -15.80 -27.03 14.29
C LYS A 301 -15.94 -25.73 13.49
N PRO A 302 -16.73 -25.72 12.39
CA PRO A 302 -16.96 -24.51 11.61
C PRO A 302 -17.68 -23.47 12.48
N GLN A 303 -17.00 -22.36 12.79
CA GLN A 303 -17.66 -21.18 13.35
C GLN A 303 -18.59 -20.60 12.29
N GLN A 304 -19.86 -20.42 12.69
CA GLN A 304 -20.92 -19.88 11.85
C GLN A 304 -20.53 -18.50 11.30
N SER A 305 -20.64 -18.35 9.98
CA SER A 305 -20.62 -17.07 9.29
C SER A 305 -21.66 -16.14 9.89
N ALA A 306 -21.22 -15.13 10.63
CA ALA A 306 -22.08 -14.07 11.12
C ALA A 306 -22.47 -13.15 9.95
N THR A 307 -23.75 -13.05 9.65
CA THR A 307 -24.31 -12.12 8.67
C THR A 307 -24.10 -10.67 9.14
N LEU A 308 -23.42 -9.86 8.32
CA LEU A 308 -23.24 -8.42 8.57
C LEU A 308 -24.61 -7.71 8.64
N PRO A 309 -24.78 -6.70 9.52
CA PRO A 309 -26.03 -5.97 9.70
C PRO A 309 -26.44 -5.17 8.44
N LYS A 310 -27.72 -4.76 8.40
CA LYS A 310 -28.31 -4.02 7.28
C LYS A 310 -27.58 -2.69 7.09
N ALA A 311 -27.06 -2.45 5.88
CA ALA A 311 -26.24 -1.28 5.56
C ALA A 311 -26.97 0.05 5.83
N ILE A 312 -26.31 0.99 6.51
CA ILE A 312 -26.77 2.36 6.72
C ILE A 312 -26.45 3.20 5.46
N PRO A 313 -27.42 3.96 4.91
CA PRO A 313 -27.16 4.86 3.77
C PRO A 313 -26.16 5.97 4.11
N LEU A 314 -25.39 6.46 3.14
CA LEU A 314 -24.33 7.46 3.38
C LEU A 314 -24.90 8.79 3.91
N GLU A 315 -26.09 9.17 3.44
CA GLU A 315 -26.81 10.36 3.88
C GLU A 315 -27.27 10.29 5.35
N GLU A 316 -27.26 9.09 5.95
CA GLU A 316 -27.58 8.88 7.36
C GLU A 316 -26.32 8.83 8.24
N ILE A 317 -25.14 9.12 7.68
CA ILE A 317 -23.88 9.17 8.42
C ILE A 317 -23.44 10.63 8.56
N GLU A 318 -23.38 11.10 9.79
CA GLU A 318 -22.85 12.41 10.13
C GLU A 318 -21.34 12.33 10.30
N MET A 319 -20.64 13.28 9.69
CA MET A 319 -19.18 13.35 9.72
C MET A 319 -18.74 14.70 10.27
N THR A 320 -17.99 14.67 11.38
CA THR A 320 -17.33 15.86 11.94
C THR A 320 -15.84 15.75 11.66
N ARG A 321 -15.27 16.77 11.05
CA ARG A 321 -13.87 16.80 10.61
C ARG A 321 -13.04 17.55 11.61
N ASP A 322 -11.77 17.18 11.73
CA ASP A 322 -10.74 18.00 12.37
C ASP A 322 -11.12 18.46 13.79
N VAL A 323 -11.73 17.58 14.58
CA VAL A 323 -12.04 17.89 15.97
C VAL A 323 -10.73 17.96 16.73
N VAL A 324 -10.31 19.18 17.05
CA VAL A 324 -9.07 19.44 17.77
C VAL A 324 -9.18 18.91 19.20
N TYR A 325 -8.27 18.01 19.58
CA TYR A 325 -8.15 17.48 20.95
C TYR A 325 -6.88 17.97 21.67
N GLY A 326 -5.96 18.60 20.96
CA GLY A 326 -4.74 19.13 21.53
C GLY A 326 -3.93 19.94 20.53
N HIS A 327 -2.86 20.54 21.01
CA HIS A 327 -1.85 21.17 20.16
C HIS A 327 -0.47 20.68 20.59
N LYS A 328 0.40 20.46 19.61
CA LYS A 328 1.79 20.02 19.85
C LYS A 328 2.70 20.65 18.81
N ASP A 329 3.74 21.35 19.28
CA ASP A 329 4.69 22.10 18.43
C ASP A 329 4.02 23.03 17.41
N GLY A 330 2.90 23.66 17.79
CA GLY A 330 2.15 24.57 16.92
C GLY A 330 1.20 23.89 15.92
N MET A 331 1.13 22.55 15.92
CA MET A 331 0.21 21.77 15.10
C MET A 331 -1.01 21.34 15.92
N ALA A 332 -2.19 21.36 15.31
CA ALA A 332 -3.38 20.77 15.91
C ALA A 332 -3.30 19.24 15.86
N LEU A 333 -3.65 18.60 16.96
CA LEU A 333 -3.93 17.17 17.01
C LEU A 333 -5.45 16.99 16.88
N THR A 334 -5.89 16.18 15.93
CA THR A 334 -7.30 16.09 15.56
C THR A 334 -7.81 14.65 15.54
N PHE A 335 -9.12 14.51 15.70
CA PHE A 335 -9.81 13.29 15.31
C PHE A 335 -10.99 13.62 14.41
N ASP A 336 -11.34 12.67 13.54
CA ASP A 336 -12.57 12.71 12.75
C ASP A 336 -13.63 11.82 13.41
N LEU A 337 -14.89 12.27 13.34
CA LEU A 337 -16.04 11.56 13.87
C LEU A 337 -16.88 11.01 12.72
N PHE A 338 -17.27 9.74 12.81
CA PHE A 338 -18.25 9.12 11.92
C PHE A 338 -19.38 8.55 12.76
N ARG A 339 -20.57 9.15 12.66
CA ARG A 339 -21.72 8.81 13.50
C ARG A 339 -22.94 8.41 12.66
N PRO A 340 -23.54 7.24 12.91
CA PRO A 340 -24.85 6.93 12.35
C PRO A 340 -25.92 7.82 13.02
N THR A 341 -26.72 8.54 12.21
CA THR A 341 -27.80 9.42 12.68
C THR A 341 -29.07 8.65 13.06
N LYS A 342 -29.24 7.44 12.50
CA LYS A 342 -30.31 6.48 12.83
C LYS A 342 -29.69 5.14 13.24
N ASN A 343 -30.41 4.38 14.06
CA ASN A 343 -29.96 3.08 14.58
C ASN A 343 -28.60 3.12 15.29
N SER A 344 -28.20 4.30 15.81
CA SER A 344 -27.02 4.43 16.66
C SER A 344 -27.23 3.68 17.97
N LYS A 345 -26.18 2.98 18.42
CA LYS A 345 -26.13 2.35 19.73
C LYS A 345 -25.83 3.35 20.87
N GLY A 346 -25.43 4.58 20.53
CA GLY A 346 -24.87 5.51 21.51
C GLY A 346 -23.53 5.03 22.09
N LEU A 347 -22.81 4.16 21.38
CA LEU A 347 -21.54 3.58 21.80
C LEU A 347 -20.42 4.04 20.85
N GLY A 348 -19.26 4.36 21.44
CA GLY A 348 -18.11 4.88 20.72
C GLY A 348 -16.99 3.85 20.60
N VAL A 349 -16.31 3.83 19.45
CA VAL A 349 -15.07 3.09 19.27
C VAL A 349 -13.97 4.00 18.72
N VAL A 350 -12.82 3.98 19.36
CA VAL A 350 -11.66 4.79 18.98
C VAL A 350 -10.77 3.99 18.05
N TYR A 351 -10.41 4.59 16.91
CA TYR A 351 -9.49 4.02 15.93
C TYR A 351 -8.17 4.79 15.93
N MET A 352 -7.05 4.05 15.98
CA MET A 352 -5.71 4.61 15.88
C MET A 352 -5.27 4.66 14.42
N ASP A 353 -5.34 5.84 13.81
CA ASP A 353 -5.00 6.00 12.40
C ASP A 353 -3.50 6.16 12.19
N THR A 354 -2.83 5.01 12.00
CA THR A 354 -1.38 4.97 11.89
C THR A 354 -0.87 3.72 11.19
N GLY A 355 0.21 3.90 10.42
CA GLY A 355 1.02 2.80 9.89
C GLY A 355 2.49 3.11 10.14
N LEU A 356 3.28 2.16 10.68
CA LEU A 356 4.66 2.41 11.15
C LEU A 356 4.80 3.69 12.00
N TRP A 357 3.80 3.99 12.82
CA TRP A 357 3.72 5.20 13.66
C TRP A 357 3.72 6.53 12.88
N VAL A 358 3.41 6.49 11.59
CA VAL A 358 3.11 7.64 10.74
C VAL A 358 1.59 7.81 10.72
N SER A 359 1.12 8.92 11.29
CA SER A 359 -0.30 9.31 11.27
C SER A 359 -0.48 10.40 10.23
N MET A 360 -1.15 10.07 9.13
CA MET A 360 -1.39 10.99 8.03
C MET A 360 -2.84 11.44 8.00
N TRP A 361 -3.02 12.75 8.04
CA TRP A 361 -4.31 13.32 7.74
C TRP A 361 -4.70 13.02 6.29
N THR A 362 -5.94 12.56 6.11
CA THR A 362 -6.59 12.41 4.81
C THR A 362 -8.03 12.87 4.94
N PRO A 363 -8.64 13.42 3.89
CA PRO A 363 -10.06 13.77 3.92
C PRO A 363 -10.91 12.59 4.44
N PRO A 364 -11.72 12.79 5.49
CA PRO A 364 -12.43 11.69 6.16
C PRO A 364 -13.44 10.98 5.25
N GLU A 365 -13.91 11.63 4.18
CA GLU A 365 -14.74 11.03 3.13
C GLU A 365 -14.08 9.81 2.48
N LEU A 366 -12.76 9.84 2.33
CA LEU A 366 -11.99 8.74 1.74
C LEU A 366 -11.88 7.54 2.69
N LYS A 367 -12.09 7.75 3.99
CA LYS A 367 -12.05 6.71 5.03
C LYS A 367 -13.42 6.13 5.36
N LEU A 368 -14.50 6.74 4.86
CA LEU A 368 -15.86 6.31 5.18
C LEU A 368 -16.15 4.86 4.79
N GLY A 369 -15.69 4.43 3.60
CA GLY A 369 -15.85 3.05 3.14
C GLY A 369 -15.16 2.04 4.05
N PHE A 370 -14.02 2.41 4.64
CA PHE A 370 -13.25 1.56 5.55
C PHE A 370 -13.97 1.34 6.88
N PHE A 371 -14.57 2.40 7.46
CA PHE A 371 -15.31 2.30 8.73
C PHE A 371 -16.74 1.78 8.58
N LYS A 372 -17.21 1.59 7.34
CA LYS A 372 -18.59 1.23 7.05
C LYS A 372 -19.09 -0.02 7.80
N PRO A 373 -18.34 -1.12 7.94
CA PRO A 373 -18.79 -2.29 8.70
C PRO A 373 -19.10 -1.99 10.18
N ILE A 374 -18.32 -1.08 10.78
CA ILE A 374 -18.47 -0.67 12.19
C ILE A 374 -19.64 0.31 12.34
N ILE A 375 -19.74 1.27 11.42
CA ILE A 375 -20.84 2.25 11.40
C ILE A 375 -22.18 1.56 11.14
N ASP A 376 -22.22 0.59 10.22
CA ASP A 376 -23.41 -0.21 9.92
C ASP A 376 -23.87 -1.07 11.10
N ALA A 377 -22.94 -1.43 11.98
CA ALA A 377 -23.24 -2.04 13.26
C ALA A 377 -23.75 -1.04 14.32
N GLY A 378 -23.92 0.23 13.98
CA GLY A 378 -24.49 1.27 14.84
C GLY A 378 -23.49 1.96 15.79
N TYR A 379 -22.20 1.74 15.61
CA TYR A 379 -21.16 2.40 16.42
C TYR A 379 -20.78 3.77 15.86
N THR A 380 -20.42 4.68 16.76
CA THR A 380 -19.75 5.93 16.41
C THR A 380 -18.23 5.70 16.39
N VAL A 381 -17.56 6.04 15.29
CA VAL A 381 -16.11 5.88 15.15
C VAL A 381 -15.40 7.21 15.37
N PHE A 382 -14.38 7.19 16.22
CA PHE A 382 -13.44 8.30 16.43
C PHE A 382 -12.10 7.95 15.80
N CYS A 383 -11.78 8.51 14.63
CA CYS A 383 -10.53 8.29 13.92
C CYS A 383 -9.48 9.28 14.44
N VAL A 384 -8.59 8.83 15.33
CA VAL A 384 -7.62 9.69 16.03
C VAL A 384 -6.33 9.82 15.22
N HIS A 385 -5.94 11.06 14.94
CA HIS A 385 -4.64 11.42 14.37
C HIS A 385 -3.70 11.87 15.49
N HIS A 386 -2.63 11.12 15.72
CA HIS A 386 -1.65 11.41 16.77
C HIS A 386 -0.43 12.14 16.20
N SER A 387 0.47 12.62 17.07
CA SER A 387 1.70 13.23 16.60
C SER A 387 2.54 12.21 15.82
N SER A 388 3.03 12.56 14.63
CA SER A 388 3.53 11.58 13.65
C SER A 388 5.05 11.41 13.64
N SER A 389 5.51 10.19 13.36
CA SER A 389 6.85 9.92 12.84
C SER A 389 7.10 10.76 11.56
N PRO A 390 8.31 11.28 11.30
CA PRO A 390 9.56 10.99 12.00
C PRO A 390 9.89 11.89 13.20
N ARG A 391 9.05 12.89 13.50
CA ARG A 391 9.35 13.88 14.54
C ARG A 391 9.16 13.32 15.94
N TYR A 392 8.08 12.58 16.14
CA TYR A 392 7.67 12.10 17.45
C TYR A 392 7.95 10.61 17.60
N LEU A 393 8.19 10.19 18.84
CA LEU A 393 8.50 8.79 19.19
C LEU A 393 7.29 8.08 19.81
N VAL A 394 7.31 6.74 19.80
CA VAL A 394 6.18 5.92 20.29
C VAL A 394 5.65 6.34 21.68
N PRO A 395 6.48 6.62 22.70
CA PRO A 395 5.98 7.02 24.02
C PRO A 395 5.13 8.29 23.99
N GLU A 396 5.49 9.23 23.12
CA GLU A 396 4.74 10.47 22.99
C GLU A 396 3.39 10.26 22.32
N MET A 397 3.33 9.34 21.35
CA MET A 397 2.11 8.97 20.65
C MET A 397 1.14 8.27 21.60
N VAL A 398 1.64 7.42 22.50
CA VAL A 398 0.83 6.82 23.57
C VAL A 398 0.16 7.91 24.41
N THR A 399 0.90 8.94 24.83
CA THR A 399 0.33 10.08 25.57
C THR A 399 -0.73 10.84 24.75
N ASP A 400 -0.51 11.05 23.45
CA ASP A 400 -1.49 11.71 22.58
C ASP A 400 -2.81 10.93 22.52
N THR A 401 -2.76 9.59 22.48
CA THR A 401 -3.98 8.76 22.45
C THR A 401 -4.81 8.90 23.73
N HIS A 402 -4.17 9.01 24.89
CA HIS A 402 -4.84 9.29 26.17
C HIS A 402 -5.47 10.68 26.21
N LEU A 403 -4.78 11.69 25.64
CA LEU A 403 -5.33 13.03 25.51
C LEU A 403 -6.58 13.04 24.62
N ALA A 404 -6.54 12.33 23.49
CA ALA A 404 -7.70 12.18 22.62
C ALA A 404 -8.88 11.52 23.34
N LEU A 405 -8.63 10.42 24.08
CA LEU A 405 -9.66 9.74 24.87
C LEU A 405 -10.29 10.66 25.92
N ARG A 406 -9.50 11.51 26.60
CA ARG A 406 -10.00 12.53 27.53
C ARG A 406 -10.95 13.52 26.89
N VAL A 407 -10.58 14.08 25.74
CA VAL A 407 -11.45 15.01 25.03
C VAL A 407 -12.73 14.33 24.54
N ILE A 408 -12.63 13.07 24.09
CA ILE A 408 -13.79 12.27 23.68
C ILE A 408 -14.78 12.10 24.84
N GLU A 409 -14.30 11.77 26.04
CA GLU A 409 -15.15 11.61 27.23
C GLU A 409 -15.75 12.93 27.70
N GLU A 410 -14.95 14.00 27.78
CA GLU A 410 -15.41 15.33 28.20
C GLU A 410 -16.50 15.87 27.28
N ARG A 411 -16.43 15.54 25.98
CA ARG A 411 -17.38 15.98 24.95
C ARG A 411 -18.34 14.87 24.51
N ALA A 412 -18.45 13.77 25.25
CA ALA A 412 -19.26 12.61 24.85
C ALA A 412 -20.75 12.96 24.62
N ALA A 413 -21.28 13.94 25.38
CA ALA A 413 -22.64 14.46 25.18
C ALA A 413 -22.83 15.14 23.80
N GLU A 414 -21.82 15.86 23.31
CA GLU A 414 -21.80 16.45 21.97
C GLU A 414 -21.82 15.35 20.89
N PHE A 415 -21.02 14.31 21.13
CA PHE A 415 -20.87 13.19 20.20
C PHE A 415 -22.02 12.18 20.28
N LYS A 416 -22.89 12.29 21.29
CA LYS A 416 -24.01 11.37 21.58
C LYS A 416 -23.52 9.93 21.79
N VAL A 417 -22.44 9.77 22.56
CA VAL A 417 -21.91 8.47 22.98
C VAL A 417 -21.88 8.38 24.51
N ASP A 418 -21.95 7.17 25.06
CA ASP A 418 -21.72 6.93 26.49
C ASP A 418 -20.22 6.95 26.78
N PRO A 419 -19.70 7.92 27.56
CA PRO A 419 -18.28 8.00 27.87
C PRO A 419 -17.76 6.83 28.70
N LYS A 420 -18.65 6.03 29.32
CA LYS A 420 -18.28 4.86 30.13
C LYS A 420 -18.23 3.57 29.32
N LYS A 421 -18.55 3.62 28.03
CA LYS A 421 -18.64 2.44 27.15
C LYS A 421 -17.91 2.66 25.83
N LEU A 422 -16.62 2.99 25.93
CA LEU A 422 -15.75 3.20 24.79
C LEU A 422 -14.91 1.95 24.51
N GLY A 423 -14.91 1.50 23.25
CA GLY A 423 -13.97 0.51 22.76
C GLY A 423 -12.78 1.16 22.05
N VAL A 424 -11.72 0.39 21.80
CA VAL A 424 -10.61 0.80 20.95
C VAL A 424 -10.25 -0.31 19.97
N PHE A 425 -9.91 0.07 18.74
CA PHE A 425 -9.33 -0.85 17.78
C PHE A 425 -8.19 -0.23 16.97
N GLY A 426 -7.33 -1.09 16.43
CA GLY A 426 -6.19 -0.67 15.64
C GLY A 426 -5.46 -1.84 14.99
N PHE A 427 -4.64 -1.52 13.99
CA PHE A 427 -3.93 -2.49 13.18
C PHE A 427 -2.43 -2.24 13.26
N SER A 428 -1.59 -3.29 13.28
CA SER A 428 -0.12 -3.13 13.27
C SER A 428 0.38 -2.18 14.37
N ALA A 429 1.04 -1.07 14.03
CA ALA A 429 1.44 -0.01 14.96
C ALA A 429 0.23 0.65 15.68
N GLY A 430 -0.91 0.78 15.01
CA GLY A 430 -2.15 1.24 15.64
C GLY A 430 -2.71 0.23 16.63
N GLY A 431 -2.47 -1.07 16.40
CA GLY A 431 -2.77 -2.13 17.36
C GLY A 431 -1.90 -2.03 18.61
N GLN A 432 -0.64 -1.64 18.47
CA GLN A 432 0.25 -1.35 19.59
C GLN A 432 -0.27 -0.16 20.42
N LEU A 433 -0.63 0.95 19.76
CA LEU A 433 -1.20 2.12 20.45
C LEU A 433 -2.57 1.82 21.10
N ALA A 434 -3.42 1.04 20.45
CA ALA A 434 -4.72 0.62 20.99
C ALA A 434 -4.57 -0.24 22.25
N LEU A 435 -3.63 -1.20 22.24
CA LEU A 435 -3.29 -1.99 23.42
C LEU A 435 -2.71 -1.11 24.53
N SER A 436 -1.77 -0.22 24.20
CA SER A 436 -1.20 0.71 25.18
C SER A 436 -2.27 1.60 25.82
N LEU A 437 -3.15 2.23 25.03
CA LEU A 437 -4.27 3.03 25.53
C LEU A 437 -5.15 2.25 26.52
N GLY A 438 -5.45 0.99 26.19
CA GLY A 438 -6.28 0.14 27.05
C GLY A 438 -5.58 -0.39 28.30
N MET A 439 -4.25 -0.46 28.33
CA MET A 439 -3.47 -1.14 29.39
C MET A 439 -2.62 -0.18 30.25
N THR A 440 -2.73 1.13 30.03
CA THR A 440 -1.96 2.14 30.77
C THR A 440 -2.82 3.26 31.34
N ASP A 441 -2.27 3.99 32.31
CA ASP A 441 -2.81 5.25 32.81
C ASP A 441 -2.51 6.42 31.84
N ASP A 442 -3.05 7.62 32.14
CA ASP A 442 -2.84 8.82 31.32
C ASP A 442 -1.36 9.25 31.20
N ALA A 443 -0.47 8.72 32.05
CA ALA A 443 0.98 8.94 31.99
C ALA A 443 1.71 7.84 31.20
N GLY A 444 0.99 6.89 30.60
CA GLY A 444 1.53 5.76 29.86
C GLY A 444 2.17 4.69 30.74
N LYS A 445 1.86 4.66 32.05
CA LYS A 445 2.34 3.65 32.98
C LYS A 445 1.36 2.47 33.04
N PRO A 446 1.83 1.25 33.33
CA PRO A 446 0.94 0.10 33.50
C PRO A 446 -0.13 0.39 34.55
N LEU A 447 -1.37 -0.06 34.30
CA LEU A 447 -2.43 -0.04 35.31
C LEU A 447 -2.05 -0.97 36.48
N GLU A 448 -2.09 -0.46 37.71
CA GLU A 448 -1.68 -1.16 38.91
C GLU A 448 -2.83 -1.29 39.93
N GLY A 449 -2.79 -2.34 40.76
CA GLY A 449 -3.78 -2.54 41.82
C GLY A 449 -5.22 -2.67 41.29
N GLU A 450 -6.14 -1.86 41.82
CA GLU A 450 -7.56 -1.87 41.43
C GLU A 450 -7.90 -0.86 40.31
N GLU A 451 -6.91 -0.18 39.73
CA GLU A 451 -7.15 0.76 38.65
C GLU A 451 -7.83 0.06 37.46
N ARG A 452 -8.77 0.77 36.82
CA ARG A 452 -9.52 0.26 35.68
C ARG A 452 -9.26 1.14 34.48
N SER A 453 -9.09 0.48 33.34
CA SER A 453 -9.00 1.17 32.07
C SER A 453 -10.27 1.95 31.78
N ARG A 454 -10.09 3.09 31.13
CA ARG A 454 -11.18 3.91 30.58
C ARG A 454 -11.77 3.29 29.31
N ILE A 455 -11.04 2.37 28.69
CA ILE A 455 -11.50 1.54 27.58
C ILE A 455 -12.14 0.26 28.13
N VAL A 456 -13.31 -0.09 27.62
CA VAL A 456 -14.07 -1.28 28.06
C VAL A 456 -13.73 -2.53 27.25
N ALA A 457 -13.30 -2.38 25.99
CA ALA A 457 -12.93 -3.51 25.14
C ALA A 457 -11.88 -3.11 24.10
N ILE A 458 -10.93 -4.02 23.82
CA ILE A 458 -9.86 -3.83 22.85
C ILE A 458 -10.04 -4.84 21.71
N ALA A 459 -9.89 -4.41 20.46
CA ALA A 459 -9.83 -5.31 19.30
C ALA A 459 -8.66 -4.91 18.38
N VAL A 460 -7.71 -5.81 18.16
CA VAL A 460 -6.49 -5.48 17.38
C VAL A 460 -6.18 -6.53 16.32
N SER A 461 -5.73 -6.08 15.15
CA SER A 461 -5.25 -7.00 14.10
C SER A 461 -3.75 -6.86 13.87
N PHE A 462 -3.08 -8.01 13.81
CA PHE A 462 -1.63 -8.16 13.65
C PHE A 462 -0.83 -7.10 14.44
N PRO A 463 -1.07 -6.96 15.76
CA PRO A 463 -0.48 -5.88 16.54
C PRO A 463 1.02 -6.07 16.76
N VAL A 464 1.77 -4.95 16.83
CA VAL A 464 3.12 -4.97 17.42
C VAL A 464 2.99 -5.11 18.94
N SER A 465 3.22 -6.31 19.47
CA SER A 465 2.98 -6.61 20.90
C SER A 465 4.24 -6.55 21.77
N ASN A 466 5.44 -6.53 21.18
CA ASN A 466 6.71 -6.56 21.90
C ASN A 466 7.78 -5.75 21.15
N LEU A 467 8.26 -4.68 21.79
CA LEU A 467 9.29 -3.79 21.28
C LEU A 467 10.67 -4.02 21.94
N ARG A 468 10.79 -4.96 22.88
CA ARG A 468 12.07 -5.26 23.54
C ARG A 468 13.18 -5.56 22.54
N GLY A 469 14.38 -5.09 22.83
CA GLY A 469 15.58 -5.17 21.99
C GLY A 469 15.73 -4.00 21.02
N ILE A 470 14.69 -3.18 20.79
CA ILE A 470 14.73 -2.02 19.90
C ILE A 470 15.56 -0.87 20.48
N GLY A 471 15.82 -0.87 21.79
CA GLY A 471 16.72 0.08 22.42
C GLY A 471 18.16 -0.01 21.91
N ASN A 472 18.55 -1.14 21.31
CA ASN A 472 19.84 -1.32 20.66
C ASN A 472 19.96 -0.40 19.42
N PRO A 473 20.92 0.55 19.39
CA PRO A 473 21.18 1.42 18.23
C PRO A 473 21.37 0.68 16.91
N GLU A 474 21.86 -0.57 16.97
CA GLU A 474 22.12 -1.41 15.81
C GLU A 474 20.90 -2.20 15.32
N HIS A 475 19.79 -2.18 16.07
CA HIS A 475 18.57 -2.91 15.70
C HIS A 475 18.04 -2.41 14.34
N PRO A 476 17.85 -3.29 13.33
CA PRO A 476 17.46 -2.86 11.98
C PRO A 476 16.17 -2.04 11.94
N LEU A 477 15.15 -2.44 12.70
CA LEU A 477 13.88 -1.68 12.80
C LEU A 477 14.07 -0.28 13.41
N ARG A 478 14.98 -0.11 14.37
CA ARG A 478 15.28 1.21 14.96
C ARG A 478 15.91 2.15 13.95
N LYS A 479 16.81 1.63 13.11
CA LYS A 479 17.46 2.41 12.05
C LYS A 479 16.45 2.84 10.98
N GLY A 480 15.58 1.91 10.58
CA GLY A 480 14.60 2.12 9.51
C GLY A 480 13.34 2.89 9.91
N ILE A 481 12.92 2.86 11.17
CA ILE A 481 11.66 3.45 11.64
C ILE A 481 11.97 4.52 12.70
N PRO A 482 11.89 5.83 12.36
CA PRO A 482 12.28 6.90 13.28
C PRO A 482 11.55 6.91 14.61
N ALA A 483 10.25 6.56 14.64
CA ALA A 483 9.47 6.47 15.87
C ALA A 483 10.05 5.49 16.91
N LEU A 484 10.83 4.50 16.45
CA LEU A 484 11.45 3.48 17.28
C LEU A 484 12.84 3.86 17.79
N ARG A 485 13.27 5.12 17.62
CA ARG A 485 14.54 5.64 18.18
C ARG A 485 14.45 5.91 19.69
N ILE A 486 13.94 4.94 20.43
CA ILE A 486 13.59 4.99 21.87
C ILE A 486 14.58 4.21 22.73
N THR A 487 14.77 4.53 24.00
CA THR A 487 15.63 3.70 24.87
C THR A 487 15.03 2.31 25.08
N GLU A 488 15.82 1.34 25.56
CA GLU A 488 15.28 0.01 25.89
C GLU A 488 14.18 0.09 26.95
N SER A 489 14.36 0.95 27.96
CA SER A 489 13.34 1.20 28.97
C SER A 489 12.04 1.77 28.38
N GLN A 490 12.13 2.66 27.40
CA GLN A 490 10.95 3.16 26.68
C GLN A 490 10.31 2.06 25.82
N ALA A 491 11.11 1.19 25.19
CA ALA A 491 10.61 0.06 24.42
C ALA A 491 9.87 -0.96 25.30
N GLU A 492 10.39 -1.26 26.49
CA GLU A 492 9.71 -2.06 27.51
C GLU A 492 8.38 -1.43 27.93
N ALA A 493 8.39 -0.14 28.28
CA ALA A 493 7.18 0.59 28.68
C ALA A 493 6.10 0.61 27.57
N CYS A 494 6.51 0.62 26.30
CA CYS A 494 5.61 0.61 25.15
C CYS A 494 5.33 -0.79 24.60
N SER A 495 5.72 -1.88 25.29
CA SER A 495 5.49 -3.26 24.83
C SER A 495 4.21 -3.83 25.45
N PRO A 496 3.09 -3.93 24.72
CA PRO A 496 1.82 -4.43 25.26
C PRO A 496 1.90 -5.74 26.03
N ILE A 497 2.74 -6.68 25.59
CA ILE A 497 2.89 -7.97 26.26
C ILE A 497 3.39 -7.85 27.72
N LEU A 498 4.10 -6.77 28.06
CA LEU A 498 4.59 -6.48 29.42
C LEU A 498 3.57 -5.71 30.26
N LEU A 499 2.53 -5.16 29.62
CA LEU A 499 1.45 -4.38 30.25
C LEU A 499 0.27 -5.26 30.67
N VAL A 500 0.22 -6.52 30.23
CA VAL A 500 -0.85 -7.46 30.56
C VAL A 500 -0.92 -7.70 32.07
N ARG A 501 -2.11 -7.49 32.66
CA ARG A 501 -2.45 -7.68 34.08
C ARG A 501 -3.90 -8.19 34.20
N PRO A 502 -4.33 -8.75 35.34
CA PRO A 502 -5.69 -9.31 35.48
C PRO A 502 -6.86 -8.34 35.28
N HIS A 503 -6.62 -7.03 35.27
CA HIS A 503 -7.66 -6.01 35.22
C HIS A 503 -7.65 -5.16 33.94
N VAL A 504 -6.84 -5.55 32.95
CA VAL A 504 -6.91 -4.92 31.63
C VAL A 504 -8.19 -5.36 30.90
N PRO A 505 -8.68 -4.58 29.91
CA PRO A 505 -9.93 -4.88 29.22
C PRO A 505 -9.92 -6.21 28.45
N PRO A 506 -11.09 -6.83 28.26
CA PRO A 506 -11.25 -7.92 27.30
C PRO A 506 -10.63 -7.57 25.94
N THR A 507 -9.80 -8.47 25.42
CA THR A 507 -8.99 -8.21 24.23
C THR A 507 -9.19 -9.26 23.13
N LEU A 508 -9.69 -8.83 21.97
CA LEU A 508 -9.67 -9.60 20.73
C LEU A 508 -8.36 -9.35 19.99
N VAL A 509 -7.72 -10.43 19.54
CA VAL A 509 -6.56 -10.42 18.65
C VAL A 509 -6.93 -11.12 17.34
N ILE A 510 -6.62 -10.49 16.21
CA ILE A 510 -6.87 -11.06 14.87
C ILE A 510 -5.54 -11.14 14.13
N HIS A 511 -5.19 -12.25 13.50
CA HIS A 511 -3.87 -12.37 12.87
C HIS A 511 -3.86 -13.37 11.72
N GLY A 512 -3.13 -13.05 10.65
CA GLY A 512 -2.98 -13.91 9.49
C GLY A 512 -1.89 -14.98 9.65
N THR A 513 -2.09 -16.19 9.10
CA THR A 513 -1.07 -17.25 9.19
C THR A 513 0.20 -17.01 8.37
N ARG A 514 0.18 -16.02 7.47
CA ARG A 514 1.25 -15.68 6.53
C ARG A 514 1.77 -14.26 6.72
N ASP A 515 1.52 -13.62 7.86
CA ASP A 515 2.04 -12.29 8.16
C ASP A 515 3.58 -12.29 8.10
N ARG A 516 4.13 -11.58 7.11
CA ARG A 516 5.58 -11.52 6.86
C ARG A 516 6.30 -10.41 7.62
N PHE A 517 5.59 -9.53 8.32
CA PHE A 517 6.17 -8.43 9.08
C PHE A 517 6.16 -8.70 10.58
N ILE A 518 5.02 -9.19 11.08
CA ILE A 518 4.82 -9.54 12.48
C ILE A 518 4.41 -11.01 12.50
N PRO A 519 5.29 -11.91 12.93
CA PRO A 519 4.95 -13.32 12.97
C PRO A 519 3.73 -13.58 13.87
N LEU A 520 2.81 -14.45 13.42
CA LEU A 520 1.61 -14.89 14.16
C LEU A 520 1.91 -15.25 15.63
N VAL A 521 3.06 -15.90 15.88
CA VAL A 521 3.53 -16.27 17.22
C VAL A 521 3.61 -15.08 18.19
N SER A 522 3.76 -13.86 17.69
CA SER A 522 3.74 -12.64 18.50
C SER A 522 2.35 -12.37 19.09
N SER A 523 1.29 -12.70 18.34
CA SER A 523 -0.10 -12.61 18.79
C SER A 523 -0.53 -13.83 19.60
N GLU A 524 -0.05 -15.03 19.27
CA GLU A 524 -0.23 -16.22 20.12
C GLU A 524 0.34 -15.97 21.52
N ARG A 525 1.55 -15.41 21.61
CA ARG A 525 2.18 -15.05 22.90
C ARG A 525 1.41 -13.98 23.67
N LEU A 526 0.84 -13.00 22.95
CA LEU A 526 0.00 -11.98 23.59
C LEU A 526 -1.28 -12.62 24.16
N ARG A 527 -1.96 -13.46 23.37
CA ARG A 527 -3.14 -14.25 23.78
C ARG A 527 -2.83 -15.11 25.00
N ASP A 528 -1.71 -15.83 24.99
CA ASP A 528 -1.29 -16.69 26.10
C ASP A 528 -1.05 -15.87 27.37
N SER A 529 -0.42 -14.69 27.25
CA SER A 529 -0.21 -13.77 28.38
C SER A 529 -1.54 -13.28 28.96
N LEU A 530 -2.49 -12.87 28.10
CA LEU A 530 -3.83 -12.44 28.51
C LEU A 530 -4.57 -13.57 29.23
N THR A 531 -4.52 -14.79 28.68
CA THR A 531 -5.13 -15.98 29.28
C THR A 531 -4.52 -16.31 30.64
N GLN A 532 -3.18 -16.25 30.75
CA GLN A 532 -2.49 -16.49 32.01
C GLN A 532 -2.83 -15.46 33.09
N ALA A 533 -3.09 -14.21 32.68
CA ALA A 533 -3.54 -13.14 33.57
C ALA A 533 -5.04 -13.24 33.93
N GLY A 534 -5.79 -14.19 33.36
CA GLY A 534 -7.23 -14.33 33.58
C GLY A 534 -8.08 -13.28 32.87
N VAL A 535 -7.54 -12.65 31.82
CA VAL A 535 -8.24 -11.65 31.00
C VAL A 535 -9.07 -12.37 29.94
N ASP A 536 -10.31 -11.94 29.73
CA ASP A 536 -11.15 -12.45 28.65
C ASP A 536 -10.54 -12.09 27.28
N ASN A 537 -10.32 -13.09 26.43
CA ASN A 537 -9.61 -12.90 25.18
C ASN A 537 -9.98 -13.95 24.12
N GLU A 538 -9.86 -13.54 22.85
CA GLU A 538 -10.05 -14.40 21.67
C GLU A 538 -8.90 -14.13 20.70
N LEU A 539 -8.38 -15.18 20.05
CA LEU A 539 -7.48 -15.07 18.90
C LEU A 539 -8.16 -15.64 17.66
N VAL A 540 -8.50 -14.76 16.73
CA VAL A 540 -9.02 -15.13 15.40
C VAL A 540 -7.84 -15.24 14.45
N VAL A 541 -7.59 -16.45 13.97
CA VAL A 541 -6.55 -16.71 12.97
C VAL A 541 -7.18 -16.74 11.59
N ILE A 542 -6.72 -15.86 10.69
CA ILE A 542 -7.18 -15.81 9.30
C ILE A 542 -6.24 -16.67 8.45
N PRO A 543 -6.70 -17.84 7.93
CA PRO A 543 -5.88 -18.70 7.09
C PRO A 543 -5.40 -17.94 5.85
N ASP A 544 -4.14 -18.15 5.49
CA ASP A 544 -3.45 -17.48 4.38
C ASP A 544 -3.38 -15.95 4.46
N GLY A 545 -3.91 -15.33 5.52
CA GLY A 545 -3.84 -13.88 5.74
C GLY A 545 -2.40 -13.42 5.96
N ASP A 546 -2.02 -12.29 5.34
CA ASP A 546 -0.71 -11.63 5.52
C ASP A 546 -0.83 -10.44 6.50
N HIS A 547 0.13 -9.52 6.48
CA HIS A 547 0.11 -8.26 7.22
C HIS A 547 -0.88 -7.28 6.59
N GLY A 548 -2.14 -7.46 6.93
CA GLY A 548 -3.29 -6.99 6.16
C GLY A 548 -3.93 -8.13 5.39
N PHE A 549 -5.22 -7.97 5.08
CA PHE A 549 -6.01 -9.04 4.51
C PHE A 549 -6.54 -8.68 3.13
N ASP A 550 -6.85 -9.69 2.33
CA ASP A 550 -7.64 -9.53 1.12
C ASP A 550 -9.10 -9.13 1.46
N SER A 551 -9.95 -9.02 0.46
CA SER A 551 -11.36 -8.64 0.69
C SER A 551 -12.11 -9.64 1.58
N GLN A 552 -11.76 -10.93 1.56
CA GLN A 552 -12.42 -11.93 2.40
C GLN A 552 -11.93 -11.83 3.85
N GLY A 553 -10.62 -11.83 4.08
CA GLY A 553 -10.06 -11.70 5.41
C GLY A 553 -10.42 -10.36 6.06
N ASN A 554 -10.56 -9.27 5.28
CA ASN A 554 -11.08 -8.01 5.82
C ASN A 554 -12.54 -8.12 6.28
N ARG A 555 -13.40 -8.85 5.55
CA ARG A 555 -14.78 -9.11 6.00
C ARG A 555 -14.79 -9.92 7.29
N GLU A 556 -13.97 -10.95 7.38
CA GLU A 556 -13.85 -11.79 8.58
C GLU A 556 -13.31 -10.99 9.78
N MET A 557 -12.29 -10.17 9.56
CA MET A 557 -11.72 -9.27 10.56
C MET A 557 -12.76 -8.29 11.11
N PHE A 558 -13.43 -7.53 10.24
CA PHE A 558 -14.43 -6.56 10.70
C PHE A 558 -15.64 -7.23 11.35
N ALA A 559 -16.06 -8.41 10.87
CA ALA A 559 -17.12 -9.18 11.52
C ALA A 559 -16.72 -9.62 12.94
N ALA A 560 -15.46 -10.03 13.15
CA ALA A 560 -14.94 -10.37 14.47
C ALA A 560 -14.89 -9.14 15.39
N ILE A 561 -14.41 -8.00 14.89
CA ILE A 561 -14.38 -6.74 15.67
C ILE A 561 -15.79 -6.33 16.10
N VAL A 562 -16.77 -6.33 15.19
CA VAL A 562 -18.16 -5.99 15.51
C VAL A 562 -18.73 -6.94 16.56
N ARG A 563 -18.56 -8.26 16.38
CA ARG A 563 -18.99 -9.26 17.35
C ARG A 563 -18.42 -9.03 18.74
N TRP A 564 -17.12 -8.70 18.81
CA TRP A 564 -16.44 -8.45 20.07
C TRP A 564 -17.01 -7.23 20.79
N PHE A 565 -17.18 -6.12 20.06
CA PHE A 565 -17.78 -4.93 20.64
C PHE A 565 -19.26 -5.13 21.00
N ASP A 566 -20.00 -5.97 20.29
CA ASP A 566 -21.37 -6.33 20.66
C ASP A 566 -21.39 -7.07 22.00
N ALA A 567 -20.50 -8.03 22.20
CA ALA A 567 -20.41 -8.80 23.44
C ALA A 567 -19.99 -7.95 24.64
N HIS A 568 -19.08 -6.98 24.46
CA HIS A 568 -18.45 -6.28 25.57
C HIS A 568 -18.95 -4.84 25.82
N LEU A 569 -19.42 -4.12 24.80
CA LEU A 569 -19.91 -2.75 24.95
C LEU A 569 -21.44 -2.68 25.05
N ALA A 570 -22.15 -3.50 24.26
CA ALA A 570 -23.62 -3.44 24.18
C ALA A 570 -24.32 -4.14 25.35
N THR A 571 -23.61 -5.00 26.08
CA THR A 571 -24.14 -5.64 27.30
C THR A 571 -24.27 -4.60 28.44
N PRO A 572 -25.35 -4.61 29.24
CA PRO A 572 -25.38 -3.85 30.49
C PRO A 572 -24.18 -4.27 31.35
N ALA A 573 -23.47 -3.31 31.95
CA ALA A 573 -22.46 -3.66 32.94
C ALA A 573 -23.13 -4.51 34.04
N PRO A 574 -22.50 -5.61 34.50
CA PRO A 574 -23.07 -6.45 35.56
C PRO A 574 -23.35 -5.67 36.85
#